data_AF-A0AAU6H9G0-F1
#
_entry.id   AF-A0AAU6H9G0-F1
#
_cell.length_a   1.000
_cell.length_b   1.000
_cell.length_c   1.000
_cell.angle_alpha   90.00
_cell.angle_beta   90.00
_cell.angle_gamma   90.00
#
_symmetry.space_group_name_H-M   'P 1'
#
loop_
_entity.id
_entity.type
_entity.pdbx_description
1 polymer ?
#
loop_
_entity_poly.entity_id
_entity_poly.type
_entity_poly.pdbx_seq_one_letter_code
_entity_poly.pdbx_strand_id
1 'polypeptide(L)'
;MAGRAPSLSLHRRRVARGLASVLCTGVLTGCTVASGAPEDTGPGPGTRAADVLPPTAGMGFDYQIGGAYTPPDGVRAVSRDREDEPAAGLYNVCYVNAFQTQPGALEWWQDAHPDLLLRDEDGKPIIDEGWDEVLLDTSTPAKRTRLAEIVGEWIDGCEESGFQAVEPDNLDSFERSKGRLTAAHNAAFATALAERAHGDGLAIGQKNTTDLLDRHTAIGFDFAVAEECAQFDECGAYAEAYDDRVLAIEYEGEGDVSFDEACSRWGDRISLVLRDLDVLPAGEKEYVYRSC
;
A
#
# COMPACT_ATOMS: atom_id res chain seq x y z
N MET A 1 13.67 20.78 9.86
CA MET A 1 13.20 21.76 8.87
C MET A 1 12.83 20.95 7.65
N ALA A 2 11.58 20.48 7.59
CA ALA A 2 11.08 19.73 6.44
C ALA A 2 11.14 20.65 5.21
N GLY A 3 11.86 20.21 4.18
CA GLY A 3 11.94 20.93 2.92
C GLY A 3 10.57 20.89 2.26
N ARG A 4 10.05 22.06 1.87
CA ARG A 4 8.89 22.19 0.99
C ARG A 4 9.09 21.31 -0.25
N ALA A 5 8.26 20.28 -0.43
CA ALA A 5 8.11 19.61 -1.71
C ALA A 5 7.27 20.51 -2.64
N PRO A 6 7.76 20.87 -3.84
CA PRO A 6 6.96 21.59 -4.81
C PRO A 6 5.97 20.63 -5.52
N SER A 7 4.71 21.07 -5.60
CA SER A 7 3.62 20.47 -6.39
C SER A 7 4.08 20.00 -7.77
N LEU A 8 3.95 18.70 -8.02
CA LEU A 8 4.03 18.12 -9.35
C LEU A 8 2.84 17.19 -9.54
N SER A 9 1.82 17.71 -10.24
CA SER A 9 0.67 16.93 -10.67
C SER A 9 1.13 15.70 -11.45
N LEU A 10 0.91 14.53 -10.85
CA LEU A 10 1.10 13.24 -11.47
C LEU A 10 0.17 13.15 -12.68
N HIS A 11 0.69 13.46 -13.87
CA HIS A 11 -0.03 13.28 -15.13
C HIS A 11 -0.06 11.79 -15.49
N ARG A 12 -0.87 11.01 -14.76
CA ARG A 12 -1.18 9.63 -15.13
C ARG A 12 -2.11 9.64 -16.35
N ARG A 13 -1.68 9.00 -17.44
CA ARG A 13 -2.45 8.89 -18.68
C ARG A 13 -3.34 7.65 -18.65
N ARG A 14 -4.65 7.85 -18.84
CA ARG A 14 -5.65 6.77 -19.01
C ARG A 14 -5.28 5.86 -20.18
N VAL A 15 -5.05 4.57 -19.93
CA VAL A 15 -4.93 3.52 -20.97
C VAL A 15 -6.11 2.57 -20.87
N ALA A 16 -6.98 2.58 -21.88
CA ALA A 16 -8.11 1.65 -21.97
C ALA A 16 -7.63 0.22 -22.26
N ARG A 17 -7.90 -0.74 -21.37
CA ARG A 17 -7.67 -2.18 -21.60
C ARG A 17 -8.92 -2.84 -22.20
N GLY A 18 -8.76 -3.49 -23.35
CA GLY A 18 -9.76 -4.36 -23.96
C GLY A 18 -9.67 -5.79 -23.40
N LEU A 19 -10.80 -6.35 -22.97
CA LEU A 19 -10.90 -7.74 -22.50
C LEU A 19 -10.80 -8.74 -23.66
N ALA A 20 -10.05 -9.81 -23.45
CA ALA A 20 -10.16 -11.05 -24.22
C ALA A 20 -10.20 -12.24 -23.26
N SER A 21 -11.36 -12.91 -23.22
CA SER A 21 -11.63 -14.12 -22.45
C SER A 21 -11.01 -15.35 -23.10
N VAL A 22 -10.41 -16.25 -22.31
CA VAL A 22 -10.12 -17.63 -22.73
C VAL A 22 -10.60 -18.62 -21.68
N LEU A 23 -11.58 -19.43 -22.08
CA LEU A 23 -12.06 -20.64 -21.40
C LEU A 23 -11.02 -21.76 -21.54
N CYS A 24 -10.69 -22.45 -20.44
CA CYS A 24 -10.07 -23.77 -20.48
C CYS A 24 -10.68 -24.71 -19.43
N THR A 25 -11.52 -25.64 -19.90
CA THR A 25 -11.99 -26.84 -19.19
C THR A 25 -10.99 -27.98 -19.35
N GLY A 26 -10.67 -28.72 -18.27
CA GLY A 26 -9.75 -29.86 -18.34
C GLY A 26 -9.79 -30.82 -17.14
N VAL A 27 -10.80 -31.70 -17.14
CA VAL A 27 -10.86 -33.11 -16.70
C VAL A 27 -9.98 -33.62 -15.54
N LEU A 28 -10.66 -34.08 -14.50
CA LEU A 28 -10.19 -34.94 -13.40
C LEU A 28 -9.84 -36.36 -13.88
N THR A 29 -8.69 -36.88 -13.46
CA THR A 29 -8.46 -38.35 -13.40
C THR A 29 -7.63 -38.66 -12.16
N GLY A 30 -8.21 -39.44 -11.24
CA GLY A 30 -7.54 -39.96 -10.06
C GLY A 30 -6.93 -41.34 -10.32
N CYS A 31 -5.86 -41.65 -9.58
CA CYS A 31 -5.43 -43.01 -9.27
C CYS A 31 -4.83 -43.02 -7.86
N THR A 32 -5.36 -43.92 -7.04
CA THR A 32 -5.02 -44.23 -5.66
C THR A 32 -3.77 -45.12 -5.59
N VAL A 33 -2.95 -44.93 -4.55
CA VAL A 33 -2.00 -45.94 -4.08
C VAL A 33 -1.93 -45.91 -2.54
N ALA A 34 -1.84 -47.11 -1.96
CA ALA A 34 -2.13 -47.41 -0.57
C ALA A 34 -0.93 -47.27 0.38
N SER A 35 -1.29 -46.88 1.61
CA SER A 35 -0.78 -47.33 2.92
C SER A 35 0.72 -47.43 3.19
N GLY A 36 1.20 -46.46 3.98
CA GLY A 36 2.23 -46.65 4.99
C GLY A 36 1.96 -45.66 6.13
N ALA A 37 1.54 -46.14 7.29
CA ALA A 37 1.31 -45.29 8.46
C ALA A 37 2.63 -45.07 9.21
N PRO A 38 3.01 -43.82 9.52
CA PRO A 38 3.83 -43.50 10.66
C PRO A 38 2.97 -42.97 11.81
N GLU A 39 3.53 -43.04 12.99
CA GLU A 39 2.90 -42.84 14.29
C GLU A 39 2.33 -41.42 14.47
N ASP A 40 1.17 -41.37 15.12
CA ASP A 40 0.42 -40.18 15.51
C ASP A 40 1.16 -39.43 16.63
N THR A 41 2.10 -38.56 16.25
CA THR A 41 2.52 -37.45 17.10
C THR A 41 1.55 -36.31 16.84
N GLY A 42 0.50 -36.22 17.66
CA GLY A 42 -0.54 -35.20 17.52
C GLY A 42 0.05 -33.79 17.39
N PRO A 43 -0.54 -32.92 16.56
CA PRO A 43 -0.09 -31.54 16.48
C PRO A 43 -0.31 -30.90 17.85
N GLY A 44 0.77 -30.32 18.41
CA GLY A 44 0.64 -29.33 19.48
C GLY A 44 -0.33 -28.22 19.04
N PRO A 45 -0.84 -27.39 19.96
CA PRO A 45 -1.75 -26.32 19.59
C PRO A 45 -1.05 -25.43 18.56
N GLY A 46 -1.36 -25.64 17.28
CA GLY A 46 -0.97 -24.74 16.22
C GLY A 46 -1.61 -23.42 16.57
N THR A 47 -0.81 -22.39 16.72
CA THR A 47 -1.26 -21.01 16.73
C THR A 47 -2.17 -20.89 15.53
N ARG A 48 -3.48 -20.77 15.76
CA ARG A 48 -4.43 -20.49 14.68
C ARG A 48 -3.93 -19.17 14.09
N ALA A 49 -3.57 -19.16 12.80
CA ALA A 49 -3.26 -17.91 12.11
C ALA A 49 -4.36 -16.92 12.48
N ALA A 50 -3.98 -15.76 13.01
CA ALA A 50 -4.96 -14.73 13.32
C ALA A 50 -5.75 -14.47 12.03
N ASP A 51 -7.08 -14.37 12.14
CA ASP A 51 -7.89 -14.05 10.96
C ASP A 51 -7.43 -12.68 10.45
N VAL A 52 -6.97 -12.60 9.20
CA VAL A 52 -6.64 -11.32 8.54
C VAL A 52 -7.94 -10.52 8.44
N LEU A 53 -7.99 -9.37 9.13
CA LEU A 53 -9.18 -8.51 9.17
C LEU A 53 -8.93 -7.26 8.33
N PRO A 54 -9.59 -7.09 7.17
CA PRO A 54 -9.54 -5.83 6.43
C PRO A 54 -10.32 -4.71 7.14
N PRO A 55 -10.11 -3.43 6.77
CA PRO A 55 -10.93 -2.33 7.27
C PRO A 55 -12.39 -2.52 6.84
N THR A 56 -13.31 -2.01 7.65
CA THR A 56 -14.74 -1.98 7.29
C THR A 56 -15.00 -0.84 6.31
N ALA A 57 -15.78 -1.11 5.26
CA ALA A 57 -16.19 -0.08 4.29
C ALA A 57 -16.89 1.11 4.97
N GLY A 58 -16.58 2.32 4.51
CA GLY A 58 -17.16 3.58 5.03
C GLY A 58 -16.86 3.89 6.50
N MET A 59 -15.80 3.33 7.08
CA MET A 59 -15.41 3.65 8.44
C MET A 59 -14.73 5.02 8.51
N GLY A 60 -15.05 5.84 9.51
CA GLY A 60 -14.39 7.14 9.68
C GLY A 60 -12.87 6.99 9.68
N PHE A 61 -12.19 7.75 8.82
CA PHE A 61 -10.78 7.58 8.52
C PHE A 61 -9.99 8.87 8.75
N ASP A 62 -8.72 8.73 9.14
CA ASP A 62 -7.74 9.80 9.18
C ASP A 62 -6.37 9.31 8.70
N TYR A 63 -5.69 10.14 7.91
CA TYR A 63 -4.39 9.83 7.33
C TYR A 63 -3.34 10.66 8.06
N GLN A 64 -2.56 9.99 8.91
CA GLN A 64 -1.64 10.59 9.89
C GLN A 64 -0.18 10.13 9.65
N ILE A 65 0.22 10.01 8.39
CA ILE A 65 1.59 9.57 8.05
C ILE A 65 2.65 10.68 8.25
N GLY A 66 2.24 11.95 8.32
CA GLY A 66 3.12 13.07 8.67
C GLY A 66 3.36 13.24 10.17
N GLY A 67 2.82 12.34 10.99
CA GLY A 67 3.03 12.26 12.43
C GLY A 67 1.74 11.96 13.20
N ALA A 68 1.86 11.09 14.21
CA ALA A 68 0.74 10.71 15.06
C ALA A 68 0.17 11.86 15.92
N TYR A 69 -1.16 11.96 15.96
CA TYR A 69 -1.89 12.82 16.90
C TYR A 69 -3.20 12.17 17.35
N THR A 70 -3.85 12.69 18.39
CA THR A 70 -5.12 12.12 18.86
C THR A 70 -6.17 12.18 17.74
N PRO A 71 -6.68 11.04 17.25
CA PRO A 71 -7.63 11.04 16.15
C PRO A 71 -8.92 11.81 16.50
N PRO A 72 -9.47 12.62 15.58
CA PRO A 72 -10.72 13.35 15.79
C PRO A 72 -11.91 12.45 16.13
N ASP A 73 -12.94 13.02 16.75
CA ASP A 73 -14.18 12.31 17.02
C ASP A 73 -14.79 11.73 15.73
N GLY A 74 -15.23 10.48 15.79
CA GLY A 74 -15.80 9.76 14.64
C GLY A 74 -14.79 8.94 13.85
N VAL A 75 -13.48 9.15 14.03
CA VAL A 75 -12.45 8.29 13.43
C VAL A 75 -12.48 6.90 14.03
N ARG A 76 -12.38 5.89 13.17
CA ARG A 76 -12.39 4.45 13.47
C ARG A 76 -11.18 3.73 12.87
N ALA A 77 -10.62 4.25 11.79
CA ALA A 77 -9.36 3.80 11.21
C ALA A 77 -8.36 4.95 11.08
N VAL A 78 -7.08 4.65 11.25
CA VAL A 78 -5.99 5.58 10.97
C VAL A 78 -4.90 4.90 10.18
N SER A 79 -4.25 5.64 9.27
CA SER A 79 -2.92 5.24 8.77
C SER A 79 -1.83 6.09 9.41
N ARG A 80 -0.74 5.47 9.84
CA ARG A 80 0.40 6.11 10.50
C ARG A 80 1.71 5.51 10.00
N ASP A 81 2.78 6.30 10.04
CA ASP A 81 4.12 5.77 9.79
C ASP A 81 4.43 4.60 10.75
N ARG A 82 5.13 3.58 10.27
CA ARG A 82 5.60 2.45 11.08
C ARG A 82 6.46 2.87 12.30
N GLU A 83 7.04 4.06 12.30
CA GLU A 83 7.78 4.62 13.44
C GLU A 83 6.88 5.28 14.50
N ASP A 84 5.59 5.48 14.19
CA ASP A 84 4.61 6.05 15.10
C ASP A 84 3.80 4.96 15.84
N GLU A 85 3.42 5.26 17.07
CA GLU A 85 2.58 4.36 17.88
C GLU A 85 1.17 4.22 17.28
N PRO A 86 0.56 3.02 17.28
CA PRO A 86 -0.85 2.84 16.94
C PRO A 86 -1.80 3.63 17.85
N ALA A 87 -2.94 4.05 17.29
CA ALA A 87 -4.04 4.61 18.06
C ALA A 87 -4.83 3.50 18.76
N ALA A 88 -4.80 3.50 20.09
CA ALA A 88 -5.49 2.52 20.91
C ALA A 88 -7.00 2.45 20.61
N GLY A 89 -7.52 1.24 20.40
CA GLY A 89 -8.95 0.98 20.20
C GLY A 89 -9.49 1.33 18.81
N LEU A 90 -8.63 1.73 17.88
CA LEU A 90 -8.95 1.96 16.47
C LEU A 90 -8.35 0.86 15.58
N TYR A 91 -8.75 0.85 14.31
CA TYR A 91 -8.09 0.05 13.28
C TYR A 91 -6.88 0.81 12.73
N ASN A 92 -5.69 0.24 12.85
CA ASN A 92 -4.43 0.91 12.51
C ASN A 92 -3.80 0.28 11.27
N VAL A 93 -3.58 1.11 10.25
CA VAL A 93 -2.81 0.79 9.05
C VAL A 93 -1.40 1.35 9.24
N CYS A 94 -0.41 0.51 9.01
CA CYS A 94 1.01 0.81 9.13
C CYS A 94 1.55 1.22 7.76
N TYR A 95 1.92 2.49 7.62
CA TYR A 95 2.58 3.02 6.43
C TYR A 95 4.02 2.52 6.36
N VAL A 96 4.37 1.94 5.20
CA VAL A 96 5.71 1.46 4.90
C VAL A 96 6.10 1.95 3.51
N ASN A 97 7.11 2.81 3.40
CA ASN A 97 7.68 3.16 2.11
C ASN A 97 8.48 1.98 1.53
N ALA A 98 7.79 1.12 0.78
CA ALA A 98 8.30 -0.20 0.41
C ALA A 98 9.02 -0.21 -0.95
N PHE A 99 8.74 0.75 -1.83
CA PHE A 99 9.25 0.77 -3.20
C PHE A 99 10.23 1.93 -3.48
N GLN A 100 10.46 2.80 -2.51
CA GLN A 100 11.45 3.86 -2.53
C GLN A 100 12.21 3.89 -1.19
N THR A 101 13.30 4.65 -1.14
CA THR A 101 13.99 4.93 0.12
C THR A 101 13.21 5.97 0.92
N GLN A 102 12.89 5.70 2.18
CA GLN A 102 12.31 6.73 3.06
C GLN A 102 13.30 7.89 3.34
N PRO A 103 12.81 9.05 3.81
CA PRO A 103 13.66 10.19 4.15
C PRO A 103 14.71 9.80 5.19
N GLY A 104 15.96 10.17 4.95
CA GLY A 104 17.08 9.87 5.85
C GLY A 104 17.65 8.46 5.77
N ALA A 105 17.07 7.54 5.00
CA ALA A 105 17.58 6.17 4.88
C ALA A 105 18.59 5.96 3.73
N LEU A 106 18.77 6.94 2.84
CA LEU A 106 19.56 6.76 1.62
C LEU A 106 21.03 6.36 1.88
N GLU A 107 21.68 6.94 2.89
CA GLU A 107 23.07 6.60 3.24
C GLU A 107 23.20 5.13 3.62
N TRP A 108 22.27 4.62 4.45
CA TRP A 108 22.22 3.21 4.82
C TRP A 108 22.04 2.29 3.61
N TRP A 109 21.13 2.64 2.68
CA TRP A 109 20.95 1.87 1.45
C TRP A 109 22.21 1.88 0.57
N GLN A 110 22.91 3.00 0.48
CA GLN A 110 24.15 3.12 -0.30
C GLN A 110 25.28 2.28 0.30
N ASP A 111 25.37 2.19 1.63
CA ASP A 111 26.43 1.46 2.31
C ASP A 111 26.15 -0.05 2.39
N ALA A 112 24.93 -0.43 2.78
CA ALA A 112 24.57 -1.83 3.04
C ALA A 112 24.06 -2.57 1.79
N HIS A 113 23.32 -1.87 0.92
CA HIS A 113 22.56 -2.47 -0.18
C HIS A 113 22.58 -1.66 -1.49
N PRO A 114 23.75 -1.18 -1.96
CA PRO A 114 23.84 -0.25 -3.09
C PRO A 114 23.29 -0.80 -4.41
N ASP A 115 23.17 -2.13 -4.51
CA ASP A 115 22.66 -2.86 -5.67
C ASP A 115 21.14 -3.03 -5.67
N LEU A 116 20.47 -2.77 -4.53
CA LEU A 116 19.01 -2.72 -4.41
C LEU A 116 18.44 -1.33 -4.73
N LEU A 117 19.30 -0.31 -4.90
CA LEU A 117 18.90 0.98 -5.44
C LEU A 117 18.79 0.90 -6.97
N LEU A 118 17.66 1.38 -7.52
CA LEU A 118 17.44 1.44 -8.96
C LEU A 118 18.39 2.47 -9.58
N ARG A 119 19.07 2.07 -10.65
CA ARG A 119 20.05 2.90 -11.35
C ARG A 119 19.74 3.03 -12.83
N ASP A 120 20.15 4.14 -13.41
CA ASP A 120 20.10 4.40 -14.85
C ASP A 120 21.25 3.68 -15.61
N GLU A 121 21.43 3.99 -16.89
CA GLU A 121 22.48 3.39 -17.73
C GLU A 121 23.89 3.83 -17.33
N ASP A 122 24.01 5.01 -16.71
CA ASP A 122 25.27 5.58 -16.23
C ASP A 122 25.62 5.11 -14.81
N GLY A 123 24.77 4.27 -14.21
CA GLY A 123 24.94 3.78 -12.84
C GLY A 123 24.50 4.78 -11.75
N LYS A 124 23.84 5.88 -12.11
CA LYS A 124 23.33 6.86 -11.14
C LYS A 124 21.98 6.39 -10.58
N PRO A 125 21.70 6.62 -9.28
CA PRO A 125 20.39 6.35 -8.71
C PRO A 125 19.28 7.07 -9.49
N ILE A 126 18.15 6.38 -9.69
CA ILE A 126 16.92 7.00 -10.20
C ILE A 126 16.18 7.57 -9.00
N ILE A 127 16.04 8.89 -8.98
CA ILE A 127 15.38 9.66 -7.93
C ILE A 127 13.98 10.04 -8.40
N ASP A 128 13.01 9.93 -7.52
CA ASP A 128 11.71 10.55 -7.65
C ASP A 128 11.82 12.05 -7.39
N GLU A 129 11.59 12.87 -8.41
CA GLU A 129 11.74 14.32 -8.31
C GLU A 129 10.69 14.96 -7.38
N GLY A 130 9.57 14.29 -7.12
CA GLY A 130 8.54 14.79 -6.20
C GLY A 130 8.96 14.71 -4.74
N TRP A 131 9.73 13.69 -4.39
CA TRP A 131 10.04 13.33 -2.99
C TRP A 131 11.54 13.33 -2.65
N ASP A 132 12.42 13.48 -3.64
CA ASP A 132 13.89 13.36 -3.52
C ASP A 132 14.33 11.99 -2.95
N GLU A 133 13.57 10.95 -3.28
CA GLU A 133 13.77 9.57 -2.82
C GLU A 133 14.23 8.66 -3.95
N VAL A 134 15.12 7.72 -3.65
CA VAL A 134 15.62 6.77 -4.65
C VAL A 134 14.68 5.58 -4.79
N LEU A 135 14.36 5.20 -6.02
CA LEU A 135 13.53 4.02 -6.31
C LEU A 135 14.29 2.74 -5.96
N LEU A 136 13.59 1.75 -5.42
CA LEU A 136 14.15 0.42 -5.15
C LEU A 136 14.05 -0.48 -6.39
N ASP A 137 15.05 -1.33 -6.61
CA ASP A 137 15.18 -2.15 -7.81
C ASP A 137 14.47 -3.50 -7.66
N THR A 138 13.21 -3.54 -8.07
CA THR A 138 12.36 -4.75 -8.08
C THR A 138 12.57 -5.61 -9.35
N SER A 139 13.52 -5.29 -10.23
CA SER A 139 13.60 -5.84 -11.59
C SER A 139 13.91 -7.33 -11.68
N THR A 140 14.59 -7.90 -10.67
CA THR A 140 14.97 -9.32 -10.68
C THR A 140 14.40 -10.07 -9.49
N PRO A 141 14.12 -11.38 -9.60
CA PRO A 141 13.68 -12.19 -8.48
C PRO A 141 14.63 -12.11 -7.27
N ALA A 142 15.95 -12.17 -7.50
CA ALA A 142 16.95 -12.13 -6.43
C ALA A 142 16.92 -10.79 -5.65
N LYS A 143 16.71 -9.66 -6.35
CA LYS A 143 16.56 -8.37 -5.68
C LYS A 143 15.25 -8.28 -4.90
N ARG A 144 14.15 -8.76 -5.47
CA ARG A 144 12.85 -8.81 -4.76
C ARG A 144 12.90 -9.67 -3.50
N THR A 145 13.59 -10.81 -3.52
CA THR A 145 13.79 -11.62 -2.30
C THR A 145 14.50 -10.83 -1.22
N ARG A 146 15.62 -10.17 -1.54
CA ARG A 146 16.37 -9.36 -0.56
C ARG A 146 15.62 -8.12 -0.10
N LEU A 147 14.86 -7.47 -0.98
CA LEU A 147 13.98 -6.37 -0.62
C LEU A 147 12.85 -6.85 0.31
N ALA A 148 12.29 -8.03 0.06
CA ALA A 148 11.24 -8.61 0.91
C ALA A 148 11.76 -9.05 2.27
N GLU A 149 13.05 -9.43 2.39
CA GLU A 149 13.69 -9.64 3.69
C GLU A 149 13.75 -8.33 4.49
N ILE A 150 14.25 -7.24 3.88
CA ILE A 150 14.40 -5.94 4.55
C ILE A 150 13.04 -5.32 4.90
N VAL A 151 12.14 -5.20 3.91
CA VAL A 151 10.81 -4.62 4.11
C VAL A 151 9.93 -5.54 4.96
N GLY A 152 10.17 -6.86 4.90
CA GLY A 152 9.50 -7.83 5.76
C GLY A 152 9.78 -7.59 7.24
N GLU A 153 11.01 -7.27 7.62
CA GLU A 153 11.34 -6.89 9.01
C GLU A 153 10.58 -5.64 9.48
N TRP A 154 10.26 -4.71 8.56
CA TRP A 154 9.44 -3.55 8.89
C TRP A 154 7.96 -3.92 9.08
N ILE A 155 7.44 -4.84 8.25
CA ILE A 155 6.09 -5.38 8.38
C ILE A 155 5.95 -6.17 9.69
N ASP A 156 6.96 -6.95 10.06
CA ASP A 156 7.02 -7.65 11.36
C ASP A 156 6.89 -6.64 12.52
N GLY A 157 7.65 -5.54 12.46
CA GLY A 157 7.58 -4.48 13.46
C GLY A 157 6.21 -3.82 13.57
N CYS A 158 5.44 -3.75 12.47
CA CYS A 158 4.05 -3.29 12.50
C CYS A 158 3.15 -4.28 13.28
N GLU A 159 3.31 -5.59 13.08
CA GLU A 159 2.58 -6.60 13.87
C GLU A 159 2.94 -6.49 15.35
N GLU A 160 4.24 -6.43 15.66
CA GLU A 160 4.73 -6.37 17.04
C GLU A 160 4.24 -5.13 17.78
N SER A 161 4.10 -4.01 17.06
CA SER A 161 3.56 -2.74 17.59
C SER A 161 2.04 -2.76 17.75
N GLY A 162 1.35 -3.74 17.16
CA GLY A 162 -0.09 -3.92 17.25
C GLY A 162 -0.89 -3.20 16.17
N PHE A 163 -0.33 -3.01 14.98
CA PHE A 163 -1.10 -2.63 13.80
C PHE A 163 -1.99 -3.79 13.31
N GLN A 164 -3.02 -3.48 12.52
CA GLN A 164 -3.93 -4.48 11.95
C GLN A 164 -3.68 -4.70 10.45
N ALA A 165 -3.03 -3.73 9.80
CA ALA A 165 -2.75 -3.77 8.39
C ALA A 165 -1.48 -3.00 8.05
N VAL A 166 -0.99 -3.20 6.83
CA VAL A 166 0.11 -2.45 6.23
C VAL A 166 -0.32 -1.82 4.91
N GLU A 167 0.21 -0.64 4.60
CA GLU A 167 0.15 -0.01 3.29
C GLU A 167 1.56 0.15 2.70
N PRO A 168 1.98 -0.69 1.74
CA PRO A 168 3.26 -0.53 1.07
C PRO A 168 3.16 0.60 0.03
N ASP A 169 3.77 1.74 0.34
CA ASP A 169 3.73 2.94 -0.49
C ASP A 169 4.64 2.85 -1.72
N ASN A 170 4.39 3.70 -2.73
CA ASN A 170 5.13 3.77 -3.98
C ASN A 170 5.02 2.52 -4.89
N LEU A 171 3.92 1.75 -4.77
CA LEU A 171 3.63 0.59 -5.63
C LEU A 171 3.74 0.90 -7.14
N ASP A 172 3.47 2.15 -7.50
CA ASP A 172 3.50 2.70 -8.85
C ASP A 172 4.89 3.17 -9.32
N SER A 173 5.96 2.93 -8.55
CA SER A 173 7.32 3.43 -8.85
C SER A 173 7.83 3.04 -10.25
N PHE A 174 7.24 2.01 -10.88
CA PHE A 174 7.50 1.67 -12.27
C PHE A 174 7.19 2.80 -13.26
N GLU A 175 6.22 3.66 -12.97
CA GLU A 175 5.85 4.83 -13.79
C GLU A 175 6.99 5.87 -13.83
N ARG A 176 7.74 5.99 -12.73
CA ARG A 176 8.87 6.94 -12.57
C ARG A 176 10.24 6.30 -12.81
N SER A 177 10.28 5.03 -13.17
CA SER A 177 11.50 4.23 -13.29
C SER A 177 12.32 4.47 -14.57
N LYS A 178 11.93 5.42 -15.44
CA LYS A 178 12.54 5.62 -16.78
C LYS A 178 12.57 4.33 -17.62
N GLY A 179 11.53 3.50 -17.49
CA GLY A 179 11.39 2.22 -18.21
C GLY A 179 12.25 1.07 -17.67
N ARG A 180 12.87 1.23 -16.49
CA ARG A 180 13.71 0.20 -15.87
C ARG A 180 12.92 -0.80 -15.05
N LEU A 181 11.75 -0.40 -14.57
CA LEU A 181 10.79 -1.28 -13.90
C LEU A 181 9.52 -1.40 -14.75
N THR A 182 8.80 -2.49 -14.51
CA THR A 182 7.49 -2.76 -15.12
C THR A 182 6.48 -2.97 -14.00
N ALA A 183 5.19 -2.78 -14.31
CA ALA A 183 4.12 -3.16 -13.39
C ALA A 183 4.21 -4.64 -12.96
N ALA A 184 4.77 -5.53 -13.80
CA ALA A 184 5.01 -6.92 -13.45
C ALA A 184 6.09 -7.09 -12.38
N HIS A 185 7.14 -6.27 -12.39
CA HIS A 185 8.18 -6.30 -11.35
C HIS A 185 7.61 -5.89 -10.00
N ASN A 186 6.87 -4.78 -9.96
CA ASN A 186 6.30 -4.28 -8.70
C ASN A 186 5.20 -5.19 -8.17
N ALA A 187 4.33 -5.73 -9.03
CA ALA A 187 3.34 -6.72 -8.60
C ALA A 187 3.98 -7.98 -8.00
N ALA A 188 5.07 -8.49 -8.59
CA ALA A 188 5.75 -9.66 -8.05
C ALA A 188 6.43 -9.38 -6.70
N PHE A 189 6.82 -8.13 -6.44
CA PHE A 189 7.34 -7.73 -5.13
C PHE A 189 6.19 -7.56 -4.14
N ALA A 190 5.11 -6.88 -4.53
CA ALA A 190 3.90 -6.74 -3.72
C ALA A 190 3.32 -8.09 -3.28
N THR A 191 3.35 -9.11 -4.15
CA THR A 191 2.92 -10.48 -3.78
C THR A 191 3.75 -11.03 -2.62
N ALA A 192 5.08 -10.84 -2.64
CA ALA A 192 5.94 -11.30 -1.54
C ALA A 192 5.65 -10.54 -0.23
N LEU A 193 5.32 -9.25 -0.31
CA LEU A 193 4.92 -8.46 0.86
C LEU A 193 3.55 -8.88 1.40
N ALA A 194 2.60 -9.20 0.51
CA ALA A 194 1.28 -9.70 0.90
C ALA A 194 1.37 -11.05 1.60
N GLU A 195 2.15 -11.98 1.04
CA GLU A 195 2.43 -13.27 1.67
C GLU A 195 3.03 -13.11 3.08
N ARG A 196 3.93 -12.13 3.26
CA ARG A 196 4.51 -11.82 4.57
C ARG A 196 3.46 -11.25 5.53
N ALA A 197 2.77 -10.19 5.14
CA ALA A 197 1.75 -9.54 5.94
C ALA A 197 0.66 -10.53 6.42
N HIS A 198 0.16 -11.37 5.51
CA HIS A 198 -0.83 -12.39 5.85
C HIS A 198 -0.26 -13.47 6.78
N GLY A 199 1.03 -13.80 6.67
CA GLY A 199 1.73 -14.69 7.58
C GLY A 199 1.74 -14.19 9.03
N ASP A 200 1.79 -12.86 9.18
CA ASP A 200 1.78 -12.16 10.47
C ASP A 200 0.35 -11.74 10.90
N GLY A 201 -0.69 -12.14 10.14
CA GLY A 201 -2.08 -11.80 10.45
C GLY A 201 -2.49 -10.36 10.13
N LEU A 202 -1.66 -9.63 9.40
CA LEU A 202 -1.92 -8.26 8.94
C LEU A 202 -2.65 -8.27 7.59
N ALA A 203 -3.66 -7.42 7.42
CA ALA A 203 -4.19 -7.13 6.09
C ALA A 203 -3.22 -6.24 5.30
N ILE A 204 -3.26 -6.28 3.97
CA ILE A 204 -2.39 -5.47 3.12
C ILE A 204 -3.18 -4.64 2.12
N GLY A 205 -2.92 -3.33 2.12
CA GLY A 205 -3.58 -2.36 1.25
C GLY A 205 -2.83 -2.18 -0.08
N GLN A 206 -3.58 -2.08 -1.18
CA GLN A 206 -3.03 -1.53 -2.42
C GLN A 206 -2.91 -0.02 -2.28
N LYS A 207 -1.70 0.52 -2.33
CA LYS A 207 -1.48 1.96 -2.41
C LYS A 207 -1.53 2.42 -3.87
N ASN A 208 -2.52 3.23 -4.21
CA ASN A 208 -2.70 3.85 -5.53
C ASN A 208 -2.65 2.85 -6.72
N THR A 209 -2.51 3.43 -7.91
CA THR A 209 -2.35 2.85 -9.25
C THR A 209 -3.41 1.84 -9.69
N THR A 210 -4.38 2.34 -10.47
CA THR A 210 -5.36 1.48 -11.14
C THR A 210 -4.74 0.54 -12.17
N ASP A 211 -3.48 0.74 -12.57
CA ASP A 211 -2.78 -0.11 -13.54
C ASP A 211 -2.56 -1.56 -13.05
N LEU A 212 -2.64 -1.78 -11.74
CA LEU A 212 -2.53 -3.08 -11.07
C LEU A 212 -3.86 -3.59 -10.51
N LEU A 213 -4.95 -2.85 -10.67
CA LEU A 213 -6.23 -3.19 -10.08
C LEU A 213 -6.78 -4.53 -10.58
N ASP A 214 -6.51 -4.91 -11.83
CA ASP A 214 -6.89 -6.21 -12.37
C ASP A 214 -6.10 -7.39 -11.77
N ARG A 215 -5.05 -7.11 -11.00
CA ARG A 215 -4.17 -8.10 -10.36
C ARG A 215 -4.29 -8.09 -8.84
N HIS A 216 -5.13 -7.24 -8.25
CA HIS A 216 -5.20 -7.09 -6.79
C HIS A 216 -5.42 -8.42 -6.06
N THR A 217 -6.37 -9.25 -6.52
CA THR A 217 -6.65 -10.56 -5.92
C THR A 217 -5.47 -11.53 -6.05
N ALA A 218 -4.78 -11.49 -7.19
CA ALA A 218 -3.61 -12.36 -7.43
C ALA A 218 -2.37 -11.91 -6.65
N ILE A 219 -2.29 -10.61 -6.34
CA ILE A 219 -1.25 -10.05 -5.47
C ILE A 219 -1.55 -10.38 -4.00
N GLY A 220 -2.83 -10.40 -3.62
CA GLY A 220 -3.27 -10.63 -2.24
C GLY A 220 -3.67 -9.36 -1.49
N PHE A 221 -4.00 -8.26 -2.20
CA PHE A 221 -4.48 -7.05 -1.54
C PHE A 221 -5.91 -7.22 -1.00
N ASP A 222 -6.14 -6.69 0.20
CA ASP A 222 -7.40 -6.84 0.95
C ASP A 222 -8.29 -5.58 0.91
N PHE A 223 -7.69 -4.42 0.67
CA PHE A 223 -8.32 -3.09 0.59
C PHE A 223 -7.46 -2.15 -0.25
N ALA A 224 -7.94 -0.93 -0.50
CA ALA A 224 -7.15 0.12 -1.16
C ALA A 224 -6.92 1.31 -0.24
N VAL A 225 -5.74 1.92 -0.37
CA VAL A 225 -5.49 3.30 0.04
C VAL A 225 -5.22 4.12 -1.21
N ALA A 226 -6.06 5.11 -1.48
CA ALA A 226 -6.05 5.84 -2.74
C ALA A 226 -6.00 7.35 -2.51
N GLU A 227 -4.95 7.99 -2.99
CA GLU A 227 -4.81 9.44 -3.00
C GLU A 227 -5.44 10.00 -4.28
N GLU A 228 -6.22 11.06 -4.12
CA GLU A 228 -6.85 11.86 -5.17
C GLU A 228 -7.75 11.05 -6.11
N CYS A 229 -8.40 10.00 -5.62
CA CYS A 229 -9.21 9.13 -6.47
C CYS A 229 -10.39 9.88 -7.11
N ALA A 230 -10.92 10.93 -6.48
CA ALA A 230 -12.03 11.70 -7.04
C ALA A 230 -11.51 12.62 -8.15
N GLN A 231 -10.38 13.27 -7.90
CA GLN A 231 -9.68 14.12 -8.86
C GLN A 231 -9.31 13.34 -10.14
N PHE A 232 -8.89 12.09 -10.03
CA PHE A 232 -8.54 11.25 -11.18
C PHE A 232 -9.71 10.41 -11.75
N ASP A 233 -10.91 10.48 -11.15
CA ASP A 233 -12.10 9.68 -11.48
C ASP A 233 -11.83 8.15 -11.36
N GLU A 234 -11.08 7.78 -10.33
CA GLU A 234 -10.64 6.41 -10.02
C GLU A 234 -11.43 5.78 -8.85
N CYS A 235 -12.11 6.57 -8.01
CA CYS A 235 -12.78 6.05 -6.80
C CYS A 235 -13.74 4.89 -7.11
N GLY A 236 -14.50 4.98 -8.21
CA GLY A 236 -15.43 3.93 -8.61
C GLY A 236 -14.75 2.60 -8.93
N ALA A 237 -13.56 2.65 -9.53
CA ALA A 237 -12.79 1.45 -9.86
C ALA A 237 -12.29 0.77 -8.58
N TYR A 238 -11.71 1.53 -7.66
CA TYR A 238 -11.29 0.99 -6.36
C TYR A 238 -12.48 0.43 -5.57
N ALA A 239 -13.58 1.18 -5.50
CA ALA A 239 -14.77 0.78 -4.76
C ALA A 239 -15.39 -0.52 -5.31
N GLU A 240 -15.39 -0.71 -6.64
CA GLU A 240 -15.81 -1.98 -7.26
C GLU A 240 -14.83 -3.12 -6.97
N ALA A 241 -13.52 -2.88 -7.07
CA ALA A 241 -12.52 -3.92 -6.87
C ALA A 241 -12.42 -4.43 -5.43
N TYR A 242 -12.67 -3.56 -4.45
CA TYR A 242 -12.44 -3.85 -3.02
C TYR A 242 -13.72 -3.97 -2.19
N ASP A 243 -14.89 -4.11 -2.82
CA ASP A 243 -16.18 -4.10 -2.13
C ASP A 243 -16.29 -2.92 -1.16
N ASP A 244 -16.02 -1.72 -1.64
CA ASP A 244 -16.07 -0.46 -0.86
C ASP A 244 -15.02 -0.31 0.26
N ARG A 245 -14.11 -1.28 0.44
CA ARG A 245 -12.98 -1.19 1.38
C ARG A 245 -11.87 -0.30 0.82
N VAL A 246 -12.14 1.00 0.78
CA VAL A 246 -11.23 2.03 0.27
C VAL A 246 -11.08 3.12 1.33
N LEU A 247 -9.82 3.40 1.67
CA LEU A 247 -9.42 4.55 2.47
C LEU A 247 -8.85 5.60 1.50
N ALA A 248 -9.64 6.61 1.19
CA ALA A 248 -9.32 7.60 0.17
C ALA A 248 -8.94 8.95 0.78
N ILE A 249 -7.93 9.59 0.20
CA ILE A 249 -7.38 10.87 0.64
C ILE A 249 -7.52 11.86 -0.51
N GLU A 250 -8.13 13.02 -0.26
CA GLU A 250 -8.06 14.18 -1.16
C GLU A 250 -7.23 15.27 -0.47
N TYR A 251 -6.56 16.12 -1.25
CA TYR A 251 -5.68 17.16 -0.72
C TYR A 251 -6.27 18.57 -0.91
N GLU A 252 -6.24 19.39 0.14
CA GLU A 252 -6.73 20.77 0.06
C GLU A 252 -5.90 21.57 -0.95
N GLY A 253 -6.60 22.19 -1.90
CA GLY A 253 -5.97 23.05 -2.92
C GLY A 253 -5.39 22.30 -4.11
N GLU A 254 -5.48 20.97 -4.14
CA GLU A 254 -5.10 20.15 -5.28
C GLU A 254 -6.31 19.81 -6.15
N GLY A 255 -6.09 19.76 -7.46
CA GLY A 255 -7.09 19.36 -8.44
C GLY A 255 -8.21 20.36 -8.73
N ASP A 256 -9.19 19.89 -9.52
CA ASP A 256 -10.38 20.64 -9.93
C ASP A 256 -11.66 20.13 -9.23
N VAL A 257 -11.61 18.97 -8.57
CA VAL A 257 -12.74 18.35 -7.86
C VAL A 257 -12.72 18.79 -6.40
N SER A 258 -13.79 19.46 -5.95
CA SER A 258 -13.90 19.86 -4.54
C SER A 258 -14.18 18.68 -3.63
N PHE A 259 -13.72 18.75 -2.38
CA PHE A 259 -14.02 17.72 -1.38
C PHE A 259 -15.53 17.51 -1.16
N ASP A 260 -16.33 18.59 -1.20
CA ASP A 260 -17.80 18.49 -1.04
C ASP A 260 -18.45 17.71 -2.20
N GLU A 261 -17.93 17.87 -3.41
CA GLU A 261 -18.34 17.12 -4.59
C GLU A 261 -17.94 15.63 -4.47
N ALA A 262 -16.69 15.38 -4.06
CA ALA A 262 -16.21 14.02 -3.82
C ALA A 262 -17.03 13.30 -2.73
N CYS A 263 -17.29 13.95 -1.60
CA CYS A 263 -18.16 13.44 -0.54
C CYS A 263 -19.57 13.14 -1.04
N SER A 264 -20.19 14.08 -1.77
CA SER A 264 -21.55 13.90 -2.28
C SER A 264 -21.67 12.73 -3.25
N ARG A 265 -20.58 12.39 -3.96
CA ARG A 265 -20.55 11.30 -4.94
C ARG A 265 -20.15 9.96 -4.34
N TRP A 266 -19.24 9.95 -3.36
CA TRP A 266 -18.55 8.73 -2.92
C TRP A 266 -18.60 8.45 -1.41
N GLY A 267 -18.95 9.42 -0.56
CA GLY A 267 -18.92 9.26 0.91
C GLY A 267 -19.89 8.21 1.47
N ASP A 268 -20.94 7.85 0.72
CA ASP A 268 -21.83 6.74 1.10
C ASP A 268 -21.24 5.35 0.78
N ARG A 269 -20.10 5.29 0.09
CA ARG A 269 -19.44 4.04 -0.33
C ARG A 269 -18.07 3.88 0.31
N ILE A 270 -17.19 4.85 0.15
CA ILE A 270 -15.78 4.76 0.59
C ILE A 270 -15.51 5.67 1.77
N SER A 271 -14.42 5.43 2.48
CA SER A 271 -13.97 6.34 3.55
C SER A 271 -13.15 7.45 2.90
N LEU A 272 -13.55 8.71 3.04
CA LEU A 272 -12.91 9.83 2.33
C LEU A 272 -12.47 10.93 3.31
N VAL A 273 -11.18 11.27 3.28
CA VAL A 273 -10.61 12.33 4.12
C VAL A 273 -10.00 13.44 3.27
N LEU A 274 -10.19 14.69 3.66
CA LEU A 274 -9.45 15.85 3.15
C LEU A 274 -8.28 16.12 4.10
N ARG A 275 -7.06 16.18 3.55
CA ARG A 275 -5.85 16.54 4.28
C ARG A 275 -5.11 17.67 3.59
N ASP A 276 -4.18 18.29 4.30
CA ASP A 276 -3.15 19.10 3.68
C ASP A 276 -2.10 18.20 3.03
N LEU A 277 -1.39 18.70 2.01
CA LEU A 277 -0.43 17.90 1.23
C LEU A 277 0.74 17.38 2.08
N ASP A 278 1.13 18.13 3.12
CA ASP A 278 2.21 17.76 4.04
C ASP A 278 1.73 16.80 5.16
N VAL A 279 0.44 16.44 5.16
CA VAL A 279 -0.22 15.51 6.10
C VAL A 279 0.08 15.85 7.56
N LEU A 280 0.03 17.14 7.89
CA LEU A 280 0.51 17.68 9.16
C LEU A 280 -0.27 17.14 10.37
N PRO A 281 0.37 17.02 11.54
CA PRO A 281 -0.34 16.71 12.79
C PRO A 281 -1.28 17.82 13.24
N ALA A 282 -2.35 17.46 13.96
CA ALA A 282 -3.28 18.43 14.53
C ALA A 282 -2.56 19.44 15.45
N GLY A 283 -2.81 20.73 15.21
CA GLY A 283 -2.20 21.84 15.95
C GLY A 283 -1.05 22.54 15.21
N GLU A 284 -0.53 21.92 14.14
CA GLU A 284 0.37 22.59 13.21
C GLU A 284 -0.37 23.64 12.37
N LYS A 285 0.40 24.63 11.92
CA LYS A 285 -0.13 25.66 11.02
C LYS A 285 -0.37 25.03 9.65
N GLU A 286 -1.53 25.30 9.04
CA GLU A 286 -1.94 24.72 7.74
C GLU A 286 -2.47 23.28 7.82
N TYR A 287 -2.62 22.73 9.04
CA TYR A 287 -3.36 21.48 9.27
C TYR A 287 -4.78 21.52 8.70
N VAL A 288 -5.13 20.53 7.88
CA VAL A 288 -6.49 20.35 7.36
C VAL A 288 -6.99 18.96 7.68
N TYR A 289 -8.18 18.87 8.27
CA TYR A 289 -8.90 17.60 8.40
C TYR A 289 -10.39 17.81 8.19
N ARG A 290 -10.96 17.08 7.22
CA ARG A 290 -12.40 16.90 7.05
C ARG A 290 -12.65 15.46 6.62
N SER A 291 -13.78 14.88 6.99
CA SER A 291 -14.11 13.51 6.60
C SER A 291 -15.56 13.39 6.15
N CYS A 292 -15.77 12.41 5.29
CA CYS A 292 -17.02 11.80 4.90
C CYS A 292 -16.68 10.36 4.43
#